data_AF-A0A6N9UGD1-F1
#
_entry.id   AF-A0A6N9UGD1-F1
#
_cell.length_a   1.000
_cell.length_b   1.000
_cell.length_c   1.000
_cell.angle_alpha   90.00
_cell.angle_beta   90.00
_cell.angle_gamma   90.00
#
_symmetry.space_group_name_H-M   'P 1'
#
loop_
_entity.id
_entity.type
_entity.pdbx_description
1 polymer ?
#
loop_
_entity_poly.entity_id
_entity_poly.type
_entity_poly.pdbx_seq_one_letter_code
_entity_poly.pdbx_strand_id
1 'polypeptide(L)' 'MTRTVPGRTDHVVVVGAGLAGLAATLHLLGAGRRV' A
#
# COMPACT_ATOMS: atom_id res chain seq x y z
N MET A 1 12.86 -12.08 9.44
CA MET A 1 12.59 -11.13 10.55
C MET A 1 11.51 -10.15 10.09
N THR A 2 10.32 -10.19 10.68
CA THR A 2 9.24 -9.24 10.39
C THR A 2 9.34 -8.07 11.35
N ARG A 3 9.55 -6.85 10.84
CA ARG A 3 9.60 -5.63 11.65
C ARG A 3 8.24 -4.93 11.57
N THR A 4 7.49 -5.01 12.65
CA THR A 4 6.16 -4.39 12.77
C THR A 4 6.28 -3.14 13.64
N VAL A 5 5.68 -2.04 13.20
CA VAL A 5 5.61 -0.80 13.96
C VAL A 5 4.18 -0.62 14.46
N PRO A 6 3.96 -0.47 15.78
CA PRO A 6 2.62 -0.22 16.32
C PRO A 6 2.15 1.18 15.90
N GLY A 7 0.96 1.25 15.29
CA GLY A 7 0.35 2.50 14.84
C GLY A 7 -0.62 2.29 13.68
N ARG A 8 -1.58 3.22 13.51
CA ARG A 8 -2.50 3.18 12.37
C ARG A 8 -1.76 3.56 11.09
N THR A 9 -1.79 2.69 10.08
CA THR A 9 -1.26 2.94 8.74
C THR A 9 -2.43 3.06 7.77
N ASP A 10 -3.19 4.14 7.89
CA ASP A 10 -4.39 4.38 7.07
C ASP A 10 -4.04 4.89 5.66
N HIS A 11 -2.80 5.38 5.47
CA HIS A 11 -2.31 5.95 4.22
C HIS A 11 -1.04 5.24 3.76
N VAL A 12 -1.01 4.83 2.49
CA VAL A 12 0.11 4.17 1.83
C VAL A 12 0.50 5.05 0.64
N VAL A 13 1.78 5.06 0.26
CA VAL A 13 2.24 5.76 -0.94
C VAL A 13 3.00 4.75 -1.79
N VAL A 14 2.66 4.68 -3.08
CA VAL A 14 3.36 3.81 -4.03
C VAL A 14 4.37 4.65 -4.83
N VAL A 15 5.63 4.24 -4.80
CA VAL A 15 6.71 4.93 -5.53
C VAL A 15 7.00 4.15 -6.81
N GLY A 16 6.64 4.73 -7.95
CA GLY A 16 6.81 4.15 -9.29
C GLY A 16 5.49 3.68 -9.91
N ALA A 17 5.20 4.13 -11.13
CA ALA A 17 3.93 3.95 -11.84
C ALA A 17 3.93 2.83 -12.90
N GLY A 18 4.77 1.81 -12.73
CA GLY A 18 4.74 0.61 -13.58
C GLY A 18 3.52 -0.27 -13.31
N LEU A 19 3.34 -1.35 -14.08
CA LEU A 19 2.24 -2.31 -13.89
C LEU A 19 2.20 -2.92 -12.48
N ALA A 20 3.37 -3.21 -11.91
CA ALA A 20 3.46 -3.71 -10.53
C ALA A 20 2.94 -2.68 -9.51
N GLY A 21 3.28 -1.39 -9.70
CA GLY A 21 2.82 -0.30 -8.84
C GLY A 21 1.31 -0.06 -8.95
N LEU A 22 0.78 -0.08 -10.17
CA LEU A 22 -0.66 0.04 -10.40
C LEU A 22 -1.44 -1.17 -9.86
N ALA A 23 -0.94 -2.40 -10.05
CA ALA A 23 -1.56 -3.60 -9.50
C ALA A 23 -1.60 -3.58 -7.96
N ALA A 24 -0.51 -3.15 -7.31
CA ALA A 24 -0.47 -2.97 -5.86
C ALA A 24 -1.44 -1.89 -5.39
N THR A 25 -1.52 -0.76 -6.12
CA THR A 25 -2.43 0.35 -5.82
C THR A 25 -3.90 -0.12 -5.88
N LEU A 26 -4.30 -0.81 -6.95
CA LEU A 26 -5.65 -1.36 -7.08
C LEU A 26 -5.96 -2.40 -6.00
N HIS A 27 -5.00 -3.24 -5.66
CA HIS A 27 -5.15 -4.22 -4.59
C HIS A 27 -5.37 -3.55 -3.23
N LEU A 28 -4.59 -2.52 -2.91
CA LEU A 28 -4.70 -1.77 -1.66
C LEU A 28 -5.98 -0.92 -1.59
N LEU A 29 -6.41 -0.35 -2.73
CA LEU A 29 -7.72 0.31 -2.85
C LEU A 29 -8.86 -0.67 -2.59
N GLY A 30 -8.79 -1.88 -3.14
CA GLY A 30 -9.75 -2.96 -2.85
C GLY A 30 -9.75 -3.40 -1.39
N ALA A 31 -8.61 -3.31 -0.70
CA ALA A 31 -8.47 -3.56 0.73
C ALA A 31 -8.96 -2.39 1.62
N GLY A 32 -9.54 -1.33 1.04
CA GLY A 32 -10.05 -0.17 1.76
C GLY A 32 -8.97 0.74 2.34
N ARG A 33 -7.73 0.60 1.88
CA ARG A 33 -6.62 1.48 2.29
C ARG A 33 -6.56 2.67 1.35
N ARG A 34 -6.28 3.87 1.89
CA ARG A 34 -5.90 5.00 1.03
C ARG A 34 -4.46 4.80 0.58
N VAL A 35 -4.26 4.82 -0.72
CA VAL A 35 -2.97 4.81 -1.43
C VAL A 35 -2.66 6.16 -2.05
#